data_AF-A0A0C9XDP4-F1
#
_entry.id   AF-A0A0C9XDP4-F1
#
_cell.length_a   1.000
_cell.length_b   1.000
_cell.length_c   1.000
_cell.angle_alpha   90.00
_cell.angle_beta   90.00
_cell.angle_gamma   90.00
#
_symmetry.space_group_name_H-M   'P 1'
#
loop_
_entity.id
_entity.type
_entity.pdbx_description
1 polymer ?
#
loop_
_entity_poly.entity_id
_entity_poly.type
_entity_poly.pdbx_seq_one_letter_code
_entity_poly.pdbx_strand_id
1 'polypeptide(L)'
;MAPPEESTTTARSSSPQLSYPQRSDNIYVTSTHLSRQLSHSLYSKERPQLPSQDLIAHRSNKNEQQSTTPSNGMPGPRSPRHRGGLTVNRFPRVIQVTPKAAKPARYTKDLCPLPSPRRPHVLASERLQCWIPLHGRESAENTPSNLTPEDVRQIAVVIGKSWEESTLAAYGSGLLNFHVYCDQKGIPEDQRAPASPILVNAFISSLAGAYSGSTIDNYLYGIRAWHILHGVRWQMDTAELEALLRAAEKTTPSTSRRKKRLKLDQPRDAAVYSCLTTTFYAAGRLGEFTVPNLTAFNRDLHVKPSDVRIEQDRNGLSSTVFHIPRTKASIHGEDVSWSKQSGDTDPEAALAHHMKINKPPADGHLFSYLKNSRFRPLTKTEFIRTVAAAARSAGLDPRQGHGIRIGSTLEYLLRGTPFEVMKVKGRWASDAFLVYLTKHAQILAPYMQAVPEVHENFVRITMPQIRR
;
A
#
# COMPACT_ATOMS: atom_id res chain seq x y z
N MET A 1 -82.35 -24.26 12.73
CA MET A 1 -82.86 -23.21 11.82
C MET A 1 -82.12 -23.35 10.50
N ALA A 2 -82.81 -23.16 9.38
CA ALA A 2 -82.27 -23.25 8.01
C ALA A 2 -82.50 -21.90 7.26
N PRO A 3 -82.30 -21.77 5.93
CA PRO A 3 -81.14 -21.12 5.31
C PRO A 3 -81.61 -19.84 4.54
N PRO A 4 -81.25 -19.43 3.29
CA PRO A 4 -80.32 -19.92 2.23
C PRO A 4 -78.97 -19.12 2.28
N GLU A 5 -77.97 -19.17 1.38
CA GLU A 5 -77.76 -19.69 0.01
C GLU A 5 -78.17 -18.79 -1.19
N GLU A 6 -77.22 -18.56 -2.12
CA GLU A 6 -77.29 -18.14 -3.55
C GLU A 6 -76.17 -17.12 -3.92
N SER A 7 -75.74 -16.95 -5.19
CA SER A 7 -75.34 -17.95 -6.20
C SER A 7 -74.63 -17.26 -7.38
N THR A 8 -73.66 -17.96 -7.95
CA THR A 8 -72.80 -17.68 -9.11
C THR A 8 -73.36 -16.88 -10.31
N THR A 9 -72.49 -16.07 -10.95
CA THR A 9 -72.45 -15.93 -12.42
C THR A 9 -71.02 -15.99 -12.95
N THR A 10 -70.72 -16.98 -13.80
CA THR A 10 -69.45 -17.12 -14.54
C THR A 10 -69.54 -16.50 -15.92
N ALA A 11 -68.50 -15.79 -16.37
CA ALA A 11 -68.27 -15.44 -17.77
C ALA A 11 -66.88 -15.93 -18.23
N ARG A 12 -66.78 -16.34 -19.49
CA ARG A 12 -65.68 -17.12 -20.10
C ARG A 12 -65.02 -16.31 -21.23
N SER A 13 -63.88 -16.77 -21.74
CA SER A 13 -63.18 -16.25 -22.95
C SER A 13 -62.34 -14.97 -22.69
N SER A 14 -61.19 -14.72 -23.34
CA SER A 14 -60.42 -15.49 -24.34
C SER A 14 -58.96 -15.04 -24.32
N SER A 15 -58.01 -15.95 -24.54
CA SER A 15 -56.61 -15.60 -24.82
C SER A 15 -56.42 -15.19 -26.28
N PRO A 16 -55.59 -14.16 -26.56
CA PRO A 16 -54.90 -14.03 -27.84
C PRO A 16 -53.42 -14.41 -27.65
N GLN A 17 -52.95 -15.45 -28.34
CA GLN A 17 -51.52 -15.60 -28.63
C GLN A 17 -51.12 -14.53 -29.65
N LEU A 18 -49.96 -13.88 -29.47
CA LEU A 18 -49.26 -13.17 -30.54
C LEU A 18 -47.73 -13.25 -30.34
N SER A 19 -47.10 -14.01 -31.23
CA SER A 19 -45.76 -13.79 -31.82
C SER A 19 -44.53 -13.61 -30.91
N TYR A 20 -43.69 -14.65 -30.86
CA TYR A 20 -42.24 -14.49 -30.67
C TYR A 20 -41.57 -13.96 -31.95
N PRO A 21 -40.76 -12.88 -31.89
CA PRO A 21 -39.74 -12.61 -32.88
C PRO A 21 -38.50 -13.48 -32.63
N GLN A 22 -37.85 -13.94 -33.70
CA GLN A 22 -36.71 -14.84 -33.62
C GLN A 22 -35.43 -14.14 -33.12
N ARG A 23 -34.75 -14.86 -32.22
CA ARG A 23 -33.30 -14.95 -32.00
C ARG A 23 -32.41 -14.21 -33.03
N SER A 24 -31.68 -13.20 -32.57
CA SER A 24 -30.43 -12.76 -33.18
C SER A 24 -29.24 -13.27 -32.36
N ASP A 25 -28.63 -14.37 -32.82
CA ASP A 25 -27.41 -14.92 -32.19
C ASP A 25 -26.22 -13.99 -32.45
N ASN A 26 -25.80 -13.19 -31.47
CA ASN A 26 -24.49 -12.52 -31.54
C ASN A 26 -23.89 -12.06 -30.19
N ILE A 27 -24.01 -12.86 -29.12
CA ILE A 27 -23.25 -12.65 -27.86
C ILE A 27 -22.65 -13.97 -27.35
N TYR A 28 -21.76 -14.59 -28.13
CA TYR A 28 -21.00 -15.78 -27.72
C TYR A 28 -19.49 -15.72 -28.06
N VAL A 29 -18.92 -14.52 -28.21
CA VAL A 29 -17.46 -14.33 -28.34
C VAL A 29 -16.99 -13.18 -27.43
N THR A 30 -16.80 -13.50 -26.14
CA THR A 30 -16.02 -12.68 -25.15
C THR A 30 -15.87 -13.40 -23.81
N SER A 31 -16.78 -14.32 -23.46
CA SER A 31 -16.81 -15.01 -22.15
C SER A 31 -15.60 -15.91 -21.85
N THR A 32 -14.87 -16.39 -22.87
CA THR A 32 -13.80 -17.38 -22.71
C THR A 32 -12.42 -16.82 -22.35
N HIS A 33 -12.20 -15.49 -22.38
CA HIS A 33 -10.89 -14.91 -22.05
C HIS A 33 -10.73 -14.48 -20.58
N LEU A 34 -11.83 -14.33 -19.84
CA LEU A 34 -11.83 -13.94 -18.41
C LEU A 34 -11.72 -15.14 -17.45
N SER A 35 -12.19 -16.33 -17.85
CA SER A 35 -12.10 -17.55 -17.04
C SER A 35 -10.64 -18.03 -16.85
N ARG A 36 -9.78 -17.86 -17.87
CA ARG A 36 -8.38 -18.33 -17.84
C ARG A 36 -7.42 -17.46 -17.02
N GLN A 37 -7.81 -16.26 -16.58
CA GLN A 37 -6.98 -15.39 -15.73
C GLN A 37 -7.28 -15.52 -14.23
N LEU A 38 -8.39 -16.15 -13.85
CA LEU A 38 -8.80 -16.27 -12.44
C LEU A 38 -8.32 -17.57 -11.75
N SER A 39 -7.92 -18.59 -12.49
CA SER A 39 -7.40 -19.86 -11.94
C SER A 39 -5.93 -19.80 -11.50
N HIS A 40 -5.12 -18.88 -12.02
CA HIS A 40 -3.69 -18.78 -11.68
C HIS A 40 -3.37 -17.99 -10.39
N SER A 41 -4.38 -17.37 -9.76
CA SER A 41 -4.21 -16.47 -8.60
C SER A 41 -4.25 -17.18 -7.23
N LEU A 42 -4.70 -18.44 -7.17
CA LEU A 42 -5.07 -19.09 -5.90
C LEU A 42 -4.23 -20.30 -5.48
N TYR A 43 -3.37 -20.85 -6.35
CA TYR A 43 -2.42 -21.91 -6.00
C TYR A 43 -1.07 -21.73 -6.71
N SER A 44 -0.07 -21.23 -5.96
CA SER A 44 1.37 -21.42 -6.24
C SER A 44 2.20 -21.15 -4.97
N LYS A 45 2.03 -22.03 -3.97
CA LYS A 45 3.08 -22.37 -3.02
C LYS A 45 3.37 -23.86 -3.21
N GLU A 46 4.35 -24.22 -4.04
CA GLU A 46 4.95 -25.54 -3.96
C GLU A 46 6.38 -25.57 -4.52
N ARG A 47 7.10 -26.65 -4.18
CA ARG A 47 8.57 -26.72 -4.17
C ARG A 47 9.20 -26.84 -5.57
N PRO A 48 10.46 -26.42 -5.75
CA PRO A 48 11.31 -26.98 -6.81
C PRO A 48 11.52 -28.48 -6.58
N GLN A 49 11.27 -29.30 -7.60
CA GLN A 49 11.71 -30.70 -7.63
C GLN A 49 13.18 -30.79 -8.09
N LEU A 50 13.89 -31.80 -7.61
CA LEU A 50 15.24 -32.16 -8.06
C LEU A 50 15.16 -32.84 -9.45
N PRO A 51 16.13 -32.60 -10.37
CA PRO A 51 16.27 -33.41 -11.56
C PRO A 51 16.91 -34.77 -11.22
N SER A 52 16.27 -35.86 -11.63
CA SER A 52 16.84 -37.22 -11.57
C SER A 52 17.96 -37.42 -12.60
N GLN A 53 18.85 -38.37 -12.33
CA GLN A 53 19.94 -38.79 -13.22
C GLN A 53 19.47 -39.72 -14.36
N ASP A 54 20.37 -39.90 -15.34
CA ASP A 54 20.44 -40.92 -16.40
C ASP A 54 19.36 -40.82 -17.51
N LEU A 55 19.72 -40.84 -18.81
CA LEU A 55 20.49 -41.90 -19.46
C LEU A 55 21.35 -41.44 -20.66
N ILE A 56 22.34 -42.29 -20.97
CA ILE A 56 23.36 -42.15 -22.03
C ILE A 56 22.86 -42.76 -23.36
N ALA A 57 23.15 -42.13 -24.51
CA ALA A 57 23.28 -42.84 -25.78
C ALA A 57 24.17 -42.10 -26.82
N HIS A 58 25.15 -42.82 -27.36
CA HIS A 58 26.12 -42.37 -28.35
C HIS A 58 25.53 -42.08 -29.75
N ARG A 59 26.19 -41.20 -30.52
CA ARG A 59 26.82 -41.64 -31.80
C ARG A 59 27.99 -40.77 -32.24
N SER A 60 29.07 -41.42 -32.66
CA SER A 60 30.32 -40.77 -33.10
C SER A 60 30.45 -40.65 -34.62
N ASN A 61 31.47 -39.89 -35.02
CA ASN A 61 32.35 -40.09 -36.18
C ASN A 61 31.96 -39.57 -37.58
N LYS A 62 32.73 -38.54 -37.98
CA LYS A 62 33.85 -38.59 -38.96
C LYS A 62 33.67 -37.88 -40.31
N ASN A 63 34.80 -37.24 -40.64
CA ASN A 63 35.37 -36.85 -41.93
C ASN A 63 34.55 -35.85 -42.78
N GLU A 64 35.06 -34.66 -43.12
CA GLU A 64 36.34 -34.24 -43.74
C GLU A 64 36.29 -34.26 -45.28
N GLN A 65 36.86 -33.18 -45.84
CA GLN A 65 37.29 -32.92 -47.21
C GLN A 65 36.41 -32.05 -48.12
N GLN A 66 37.11 -31.09 -48.72
CA GLN A 66 36.64 -30.05 -49.61
C GLN A 66 36.65 -30.56 -51.06
N SER A 67 35.72 -30.10 -51.88
CA SER A 67 35.92 -30.08 -53.33
C SER A 67 35.08 -28.96 -53.97
N THR A 68 35.64 -28.35 -55.01
CA THR A 68 35.18 -27.09 -55.62
C THR A 68 34.71 -27.32 -57.05
N THR A 69 33.53 -26.81 -57.45
CA THR A 69 33.23 -26.15 -58.76
C THR A 69 31.73 -25.76 -58.88
N PRO A 70 31.31 -24.87 -59.82
CA PRO A 70 30.10 -24.03 -59.65
C PRO A 70 28.96 -24.18 -60.69
N SER A 71 27.87 -23.41 -60.47
CA SER A 71 26.74 -23.12 -61.40
C SER A 71 25.74 -24.29 -61.61
N ASN A 72 24.43 -24.14 -61.75
CA ASN A 72 23.40 -23.06 -61.65
C ASN A 72 22.09 -23.82 -61.27
N GLY A 73 21.04 -23.34 -60.61
CA GLY A 73 20.58 -22.03 -60.18
C GLY A 73 19.04 -22.07 -60.11
N MET A 74 18.42 -21.77 -58.97
CA MET A 74 16.98 -21.47 -58.82
C MET A 74 16.77 -20.56 -57.59
N PRO A 75 15.89 -19.54 -57.63
CA PRO A 75 15.80 -18.53 -56.57
C PRO A 75 14.89 -18.97 -55.40
N GLY A 76 15.51 -19.32 -54.27
CA GLY A 76 14.82 -19.43 -52.98
C GLY A 76 14.35 -18.08 -52.42
N PRO A 77 13.41 -18.06 -51.45
CA PRO A 77 12.86 -16.82 -50.91
C PRO A 77 13.94 -15.95 -50.24
N ARG A 78 13.83 -14.63 -50.44
CA ARG A 78 14.82 -13.65 -49.95
C ARG A 78 14.96 -13.72 -48.43
N SER A 79 16.09 -14.23 -47.96
CA SER A 79 16.53 -14.01 -46.57
C SER A 79 16.56 -12.51 -46.25
N PRO A 80 16.17 -12.09 -45.03
CA PRO A 80 16.24 -10.69 -44.65
C PRO A 80 17.67 -10.17 -44.83
N ARG A 81 17.82 -9.04 -45.54
CA ARG A 81 19.09 -8.32 -45.58
C ARG A 81 19.43 -7.86 -44.16
N HIS A 82 20.29 -8.60 -43.47
CA HIS A 82 21.03 -8.06 -42.34
C HIS A 82 21.90 -6.91 -42.87
N ARG A 83 21.38 -5.68 -42.77
CA ARG A 83 22.25 -4.50 -42.66
C ARG A 83 23.24 -4.80 -41.53
N GLY A 84 24.49 -4.38 -41.70
CA GLY A 84 25.50 -4.40 -40.65
C GLY A 84 25.07 -3.51 -39.48
N GLY A 85 24.19 -4.03 -38.65
CA GLY A 85 23.91 -3.47 -37.34
C GLY A 85 25.12 -3.78 -36.48
N LEU A 86 25.76 -2.71 -35.99
CA LEU A 86 26.67 -2.81 -34.86
C LEU A 86 26.05 -3.76 -33.83
N THR A 87 26.79 -4.80 -33.44
CA THR A 87 26.38 -5.69 -32.36
C THR A 87 26.28 -4.85 -31.09
N VAL A 88 25.07 -4.35 -30.80
CA VAL A 88 24.78 -3.60 -29.58
C VAL A 88 25.00 -4.58 -28.44
N ASN A 89 26.19 -4.50 -27.86
CA ASN A 89 26.61 -5.35 -26.78
C ASN A 89 25.60 -5.14 -25.65
N ARG A 90 24.79 -6.16 -25.33
CA ARG A 90 23.65 -6.01 -24.40
C ARG A 90 24.08 -6.03 -22.93
N PHE A 91 25.28 -6.54 -22.66
CA PHE A 91 25.80 -6.81 -21.32
C PHE A 91 26.61 -5.69 -20.60
N PRO A 92 27.09 -4.58 -21.20
CA PRO A 92 27.91 -3.58 -20.50
C PRO A 92 27.08 -2.52 -19.74
N ARG A 93 25.76 -2.72 -19.53
CA ARG A 93 24.92 -1.77 -18.78
C ARG A 93 25.08 -1.98 -17.27
N VAL A 94 26.16 -1.43 -16.73
CA VAL A 94 26.40 -1.25 -15.28
C VAL A 94 25.25 -0.43 -14.67
N ILE A 95 24.68 -0.89 -13.55
CA ILE A 95 23.68 -0.12 -12.81
C ILE A 95 24.43 0.91 -11.95
N GLN A 96 24.30 2.19 -12.31
CA GLN A 96 24.87 3.26 -11.50
C GLN A 96 24.17 3.35 -10.13
N VAL A 97 24.97 3.25 -9.07
CA VAL A 97 24.57 3.61 -7.70
C VAL A 97 24.85 5.09 -7.51
N THR A 98 23.82 5.92 -7.51
CA THR A 98 23.94 7.33 -7.13
C THR A 98 23.96 7.45 -5.59
N PRO A 99 25.01 8.04 -4.98
CA PRO A 99 25.04 8.29 -3.54
C PRO A 99 23.88 9.20 -3.13
N LYS A 100 23.22 8.90 -2.00
CA LYS A 100 22.11 9.72 -1.53
C LYS A 100 22.63 10.98 -0.85
N ALA A 101 22.07 12.14 -1.23
CA ALA A 101 22.46 13.44 -0.68
C ALA A 101 22.01 13.69 0.78
N ALA A 102 21.28 12.76 1.40
CA ALA A 102 20.75 12.92 2.75
C ALA A 102 21.80 12.56 3.82
N LYS A 103 22.00 13.43 4.81
CA LYS A 103 22.94 13.17 5.92
C LYS A 103 22.38 12.09 6.87
N PRO A 104 23.18 11.11 7.30
CA PRO A 104 22.74 10.08 8.25
C PRO A 104 22.46 10.68 9.63
N ALA A 105 21.39 10.22 10.27
CA ALA A 105 21.07 10.59 11.63
C ALA A 105 22.11 10.03 12.61
N ARG A 106 22.45 10.79 13.66
CA ARG A 106 23.30 10.32 14.76
C ARG A 106 22.66 9.10 15.42
N TYR A 107 23.49 8.13 15.83
CA TYR A 107 23.06 7.03 16.69
C TYR A 107 22.57 7.57 18.04
N THR A 108 21.56 6.93 18.62
CA THR A 108 21.22 7.11 20.04
C THR A 108 22.30 6.47 20.90
N LYS A 109 22.55 6.98 22.12
CA LYS A 109 23.64 6.51 22.99
C LYS A 109 23.66 4.98 23.15
N ASP A 110 22.48 4.38 23.30
CA ASP A 110 22.31 2.95 23.58
C ASP A 110 22.25 2.06 22.31
N LEU A 111 22.38 2.65 21.12
CA LEU A 111 22.36 1.97 19.81
C LEU A 111 23.46 2.50 18.88
N CYS A 112 24.65 2.75 19.44
CA CYS A 112 25.86 3.04 18.68
C CYS A 112 26.70 1.77 18.52
N PRO A 113 27.01 1.32 17.29
CA PRO A 113 27.92 0.20 17.09
C PRO A 113 29.36 0.63 17.40
N LEU A 114 30.22 -0.34 17.70
CA LEU A 114 31.66 -0.08 17.80
C LEU A 114 32.22 0.39 16.45
N PRO A 115 33.15 1.38 16.43
CA PRO A 115 33.77 1.84 15.21
C PRO A 115 34.41 0.70 14.42
N SER A 116 34.06 0.58 13.14
CA SER A 116 34.63 -0.43 12.25
C SER A 116 34.67 0.11 10.81
N PRO A 117 35.77 -0.06 10.07
CA PRO A 117 35.83 0.31 8.65
C PRO A 117 34.82 -0.47 7.80
N ARG A 118 34.36 -1.64 8.29
CA ARG A 118 33.33 -2.47 7.66
C ARG A 118 31.90 -1.97 7.91
N ARG A 119 31.70 -0.98 8.79
CA ARG A 119 30.40 -0.40 9.15
C ARG A 119 30.44 1.14 9.14
N PRO A 120 30.64 1.77 7.97
CA PRO A 120 30.59 3.23 7.88
C PRO A 120 29.24 3.80 8.33
N HIS A 121 29.26 5.02 8.87
CA HIS A 121 28.04 5.72 9.31
C HIS A 121 27.26 6.23 8.10
N VAL A 122 26.28 5.44 7.65
CA VAL A 122 25.45 5.69 6.46
C VAL A 122 23.95 5.72 6.80
N LEU A 123 23.10 6.09 5.83
CA LEU A 123 21.65 6.07 6.02
C LEU A 123 21.16 4.65 6.33
N ALA A 124 20.06 4.53 7.07
CA ALA A 124 19.49 3.21 7.40
C ALA A 124 19.19 2.38 6.14
N SER A 125 18.77 3.02 5.03
CA SER A 125 18.51 2.35 3.74
C SER A 125 19.76 1.92 2.96
N GLU A 126 20.96 2.30 3.40
CA GLU A 126 22.22 2.01 2.71
C GLU A 126 23.05 0.93 3.44
N ARG A 127 22.80 0.69 4.73
CA ARG A 127 23.58 -0.23 5.57
C ARG A 127 23.70 -1.64 4.99
N LEU A 128 22.65 -2.18 4.38
CA LEU A 128 22.72 -3.53 3.78
C LEU A 128 23.78 -3.64 2.67
N GLN A 129 24.02 -2.56 1.92
CA GLN A 129 25.02 -2.51 0.85
C GLN A 129 26.38 -2.05 1.37
N CYS A 130 26.42 -1.00 2.19
CA CYS A 130 27.66 -0.37 2.64
C CYS A 130 28.32 -1.06 3.85
N TRP A 131 27.61 -1.92 4.58
CA TRP A 131 28.19 -2.72 5.66
C TRP A 131 28.58 -4.08 5.11
N ILE A 132 29.86 -4.43 5.21
CA ILE A 132 30.44 -5.61 4.57
C ILE A 132 30.85 -6.66 5.62
N PRO A 133 30.59 -7.96 5.41
CA PRO A 133 31.09 -9.01 6.30
C PRO A 133 32.62 -9.13 6.23
N LEU A 134 33.22 -9.95 7.11
CA LEU A 134 34.65 -10.29 6.99
C LEU A 134 34.91 -11.15 5.74
N HIS A 135 34.10 -12.21 5.59
CA HIS A 135 34.10 -13.12 4.45
C HIS A 135 32.80 -12.91 3.67
N GLY A 136 32.92 -12.42 2.44
CA GLY A 136 31.78 -12.14 1.56
C GLY A 136 31.97 -12.70 0.17
N ARG A 137 31.13 -12.27 -0.78
CA ARG A 137 31.20 -12.65 -2.19
C ARG A 137 32.57 -12.36 -2.84
N GLU A 138 33.23 -11.28 -2.41
CA GLU A 138 34.58 -10.90 -2.84
C GLU A 138 35.68 -11.84 -2.29
N SER A 139 35.36 -12.68 -1.29
CA SER A 139 36.26 -13.66 -0.67
C SER A 139 36.00 -15.09 -1.18
N ALA A 140 35.22 -15.27 -2.25
CA ALA A 140 34.86 -16.60 -2.74
C ALA A 140 36.03 -17.28 -3.47
N GLU A 141 36.49 -18.40 -2.92
CA GLU A 141 37.66 -19.18 -3.36
C GLU A 141 37.61 -19.68 -4.82
N ASN A 142 36.42 -19.66 -5.46
CA ASN A 142 36.18 -20.14 -6.82
C ASN A 142 35.56 -19.05 -7.72
N THR A 143 35.96 -17.80 -7.58
CA THR A 143 35.53 -16.72 -8.48
C THR A 143 36.13 -16.93 -9.88
N PRO A 144 35.32 -17.03 -10.96
CA PRO A 144 35.84 -17.16 -12.32
C PRO A 144 36.79 -16.01 -12.68
N SER A 145 37.98 -16.33 -13.21
CA SER A 145 39.07 -15.36 -13.47
C SER A 145 38.70 -14.20 -14.40
N ASN A 146 37.66 -14.37 -15.22
CA ASN A 146 37.17 -13.35 -16.15
C ASN A 146 36.13 -12.39 -15.54
N LEU A 147 35.72 -12.59 -14.28
CA LEU A 147 34.85 -11.65 -13.56
C LEU A 147 35.69 -10.65 -12.77
N THR A 148 35.48 -9.37 -13.01
CA THR A 148 36.14 -8.30 -12.26
C THR A 148 35.49 -8.10 -10.88
N PRO A 149 36.17 -7.44 -9.93
CA PRO A 149 35.54 -7.02 -8.68
C PRO A 149 34.31 -6.13 -8.87
N GLU A 150 34.21 -5.41 -9.99
CA GLU A 150 33.00 -4.62 -10.28
C GLU A 150 31.82 -5.51 -10.69
N ASP A 151 32.04 -6.56 -11.47
CA ASP A 151 30.99 -7.54 -11.80
C ASP A 151 30.44 -8.21 -10.53
N VAL A 152 31.32 -8.52 -9.58
CA VAL A 152 30.95 -9.05 -8.26
C VAL A 152 30.13 -8.06 -7.44
N ARG A 153 30.50 -6.77 -7.43
CA ARG A 153 29.72 -5.70 -6.77
C ARG A 153 28.37 -5.46 -7.44
N GLN A 154 28.28 -5.52 -8.77
CA GLN A 154 27.02 -5.34 -9.49
C GLN A 154 25.96 -6.38 -9.08
N ILE A 155 26.35 -7.60 -8.70
CA ILE A 155 25.40 -8.59 -8.14
C ILE A 155 24.74 -8.07 -6.86
N ALA A 156 25.52 -7.49 -5.94
CA ALA A 156 24.99 -6.91 -4.70
C ALA A 156 24.09 -5.68 -4.96
N VAL A 157 24.45 -4.85 -5.95
CA VAL A 157 23.64 -3.70 -6.40
C VAL A 157 22.29 -4.15 -6.96
N VAL A 158 22.29 -5.15 -7.85
CA VAL A 158 21.07 -5.72 -8.46
C VAL A 158 20.18 -6.37 -7.41
N ILE A 159 20.74 -7.21 -6.52
CA ILE A 159 19.98 -7.81 -5.40
C ILE A 159 19.39 -6.71 -4.51
N GLY A 160 20.15 -5.64 -4.26
CA GLY A 160 19.70 -4.47 -3.51
C GLY A 160 18.48 -3.76 -4.10
N LYS A 161 18.23 -3.86 -5.42
CA LYS A 161 17.02 -3.33 -6.08
C LYS A 161 15.76 -4.17 -5.85
N SER A 162 15.86 -5.36 -5.25
CA SER A 162 14.69 -6.19 -4.92
C SER A 162 13.86 -5.69 -3.75
N TRP A 163 14.34 -4.66 -3.02
CA TRP A 163 13.65 -4.08 -1.87
C TRP A 163 13.42 -2.57 -2.05
N GLU A 164 12.22 -2.15 -1.70
CA GLU A 164 11.85 -0.73 -1.58
C GLU A 164 12.70 0.01 -0.54
N GLU A 165 12.86 1.33 -0.70
CA GLU A 165 13.70 2.14 0.19
C GLU A 165 13.27 2.08 1.67
N SER A 166 11.97 2.02 1.91
CA SER A 166 11.39 1.88 3.25
C SER A 166 11.73 0.52 3.89
N THR A 167 11.72 -0.55 3.09
CA THR A 167 12.13 -1.90 3.51
C THR A 167 13.62 -1.96 3.80
N LEU A 168 14.46 -1.39 2.91
CA LEU A 168 15.90 -1.25 3.15
C LEU A 168 16.20 -0.50 4.46
N ALA A 169 15.46 0.58 4.75
CA ALA A 169 15.61 1.33 6.00
C ALA A 169 15.19 0.54 7.25
N ALA A 170 14.12 -0.27 7.17
CA ALA A 170 13.70 -1.16 8.24
C ALA A 170 14.75 -2.26 8.49
N TYR A 171 15.20 -2.92 7.42
CA TYR A 171 16.20 -3.98 7.45
C TYR A 171 17.55 -3.47 7.96
N GLY A 172 18.02 -2.31 7.51
CA GLY A 172 19.25 -1.70 8.02
C GLY A 172 19.14 -1.17 9.45
N SER A 173 17.91 -0.94 9.95
CA SER A 173 17.69 -0.70 11.38
C SER A 173 17.84 -1.99 12.18
N GLY A 174 17.39 -3.12 11.65
CA GLY A 174 17.63 -4.44 12.22
C GLY A 174 19.09 -4.86 12.24
N LEU A 175 19.79 -4.67 11.12
CA LEU A 175 21.21 -4.96 11.00
C LEU A 175 22.06 -4.13 11.98
N LEU A 176 21.67 -2.87 12.24
CA LEU A 176 22.26 -2.06 13.31
C LEU A 176 22.09 -2.72 14.69
N ASN A 177 20.86 -3.12 15.05
CA ASN A 177 20.60 -3.77 16.33
C ASN A 177 21.38 -5.08 16.48
N PHE A 178 21.50 -5.86 15.41
CA PHE A 178 22.30 -7.09 15.38
C PHE A 178 23.78 -6.84 15.65
N HIS A 179 24.40 -5.86 14.98
CA HIS A 179 25.81 -5.54 15.23
C HIS A 179 26.04 -4.93 16.62
N VAL A 180 25.14 -4.08 17.12
CA VAL A 180 25.20 -3.57 18.50
C VAL A 180 25.09 -4.72 19.52
N TYR A 181 24.20 -5.69 19.30
CA TYR A 181 24.10 -6.88 20.15
C TYR A 181 25.40 -7.71 20.10
N CYS A 182 25.96 -7.93 18.91
CA CYS A 182 27.24 -8.62 18.73
C CYS A 182 28.38 -7.88 19.45
N ASP A 183 28.42 -6.55 19.38
CA ASP A 183 29.40 -5.72 20.10
C ASP A 183 29.24 -5.87 21.63
N GLN A 184 28.00 -5.78 22.15
CA GLN A 184 27.69 -5.96 23.58
C GLN A 184 28.03 -7.38 24.10
N LYS A 185 27.98 -8.39 23.24
CA LYS A 185 28.31 -9.78 23.55
C LYS A 185 29.75 -10.17 23.24
N GLY A 186 30.57 -9.24 22.73
CA GLY A 186 31.96 -9.51 22.35
C GLY A 186 32.12 -10.49 21.18
N ILE A 187 31.09 -10.66 20.34
CA ILE A 187 31.13 -11.57 19.19
C ILE A 187 32.09 -11.01 18.13
N PRO A 188 33.17 -11.72 17.77
CA PRO A 188 34.17 -11.23 16.82
C PRO A 188 33.61 -11.20 15.39
N GLU A 189 34.26 -10.44 14.51
CA GLU A 189 33.72 -10.07 13.18
C GLU A 189 33.52 -11.27 12.24
N ASP A 190 34.38 -12.28 12.35
CA ASP A 190 34.33 -13.56 11.65
C ASP A 190 33.08 -14.39 12.00
N GLN A 191 32.61 -14.30 13.25
CA GLN A 191 31.43 -15.04 13.74
C GLN A 191 30.09 -14.34 13.44
N ARG A 192 30.12 -13.12 12.90
CA ARG A 192 28.90 -12.37 12.54
C ARG A 192 28.34 -12.75 11.16
N ALA A 193 29.16 -13.36 10.30
CA ALA A 193 28.82 -13.76 8.95
C ALA A 193 29.74 -14.90 8.46
N PRO A 194 29.24 -16.14 8.27
CA PRO A 194 27.84 -16.58 8.46
C PRO A 194 27.42 -16.58 9.93
N ALA A 195 26.30 -15.92 10.25
CA ALA A 195 25.72 -15.97 11.57
C ALA A 195 25.19 -17.40 11.86
N SER A 196 25.54 -17.95 13.02
CA SER A 196 25.05 -19.27 13.44
C SER A 196 23.58 -19.20 13.89
N PRO A 197 22.82 -20.32 13.83
CA PRO A 197 21.46 -20.39 14.37
C PRO A 197 21.40 -19.94 15.84
N ILE A 198 22.36 -20.38 16.66
CA ILE A 198 22.46 -20.01 18.07
C ILE A 198 22.62 -18.50 18.25
N LEU A 199 23.45 -17.83 17.44
CA LEU A 199 23.64 -16.38 17.49
C LEU A 199 22.36 -15.62 17.12
N VAL A 200 21.66 -16.05 16.06
CA VAL A 200 20.40 -15.44 15.62
C VAL A 200 19.28 -15.68 16.64
N ASN A 201 19.18 -16.88 17.20
CA ASN A 201 18.20 -17.23 18.22
C ASN A 201 18.47 -16.47 19.53
N ALA A 202 19.73 -16.34 19.96
CA ALA A 202 20.12 -15.55 21.13
C ALA A 202 19.82 -14.05 20.94
N PHE A 203 20.04 -13.52 19.72
CA PHE A 203 19.65 -12.16 19.36
C PHE A 203 18.12 -11.96 19.44
N ILE A 204 17.32 -12.82 18.80
CA ILE A 204 15.85 -12.76 18.85
C ILE A 204 15.34 -12.86 20.30
N SER A 205 15.90 -13.78 21.08
CA SER A 205 15.57 -13.96 22.50
C SER A 205 15.83 -12.70 23.32
N SER A 206 16.89 -11.94 23.01
CA SER A 206 17.20 -10.67 23.69
C SER A 206 16.24 -9.52 23.35
N LEU A 207 15.53 -9.62 22.21
CA LEU A 207 14.52 -8.64 21.80
C LEU A 207 13.12 -8.98 22.36
N ALA A 208 12.89 -10.23 22.76
CA ALA A 208 11.63 -10.71 23.32
C ALA A 208 11.25 -9.86 24.54
N GLY A 209 9.99 -9.44 24.60
CA GLY A 209 9.49 -8.56 25.65
C GLY A 209 9.85 -7.06 25.53
N ALA A 210 10.94 -6.71 24.84
CA ALA A 210 11.33 -5.32 24.59
C ALA A 210 10.74 -4.75 23.30
N TYR A 211 10.65 -5.56 22.24
CA TYR A 211 10.18 -5.19 20.91
C TYR A 211 8.90 -5.95 20.53
N SER A 212 8.07 -5.42 19.62
CA SER A 212 6.95 -6.18 19.03
C SER A 212 7.45 -7.22 18.03
N GLY A 213 6.76 -8.36 17.87
CA GLY A 213 7.14 -9.42 16.93
C GLY A 213 7.36 -8.91 15.51
N SER A 214 6.48 -8.05 15.01
CA SER A 214 6.65 -7.42 13.68
C SER A 214 7.91 -6.56 13.52
N THR A 215 8.53 -6.09 14.61
CA THR A 215 9.85 -5.42 14.56
C THR A 215 10.98 -6.45 14.57
N ILE A 216 10.84 -7.51 15.37
CA ILE A 216 11.77 -8.65 15.43
C ILE A 216 11.85 -9.36 14.07
N ASP A 217 10.72 -9.58 13.40
CA ASP A 217 10.62 -10.11 12.03
C ASP A 217 11.44 -9.25 11.05
N ASN A 218 11.22 -7.93 11.05
CA ASN A 218 11.96 -7.01 10.19
C ASN A 218 13.47 -7.01 10.48
N TYR A 219 13.87 -7.28 11.73
CA TYR A 219 15.27 -7.35 12.11
C TYR A 219 15.92 -8.64 11.58
N LEU A 220 15.25 -9.77 11.79
CA LEU A 220 15.63 -11.07 11.22
C LEU A 220 15.70 -11.05 9.69
N TYR A 221 14.69 -10.49 9.02
CA TYR A 221 14.71 -10.33 7.56
C TYR A 221 15.84 -9.42 7.08
N GLY A 222 16.21 -8.40 7.86
CA GLY A 222 17.37 -7.55 7.56
C GLY A 222 18.70 -8.31 7.64
N ILE A 223 18.91 -9.14 8.67
CA ILE A 223 20.11 -9.98 8.78
C ILE A 223 20.16 -11.00 7.63
N ARG A 224 19.03 -11.65 7.31
CA ARG A 224 18.92 -12.61 6.20
C ARG A 224 19.20 -11.95 4.84
N ALA A 225 18.62 -10.77 4.58
CA ALA A 225 18.83 -10.02 3.35
C ALA A 225 20.29 -9.58 3.20
N TRP A 226 20.94 -9.16 4.29
CA TRP A 226 22.37 -8.84 4.33
C TRP A 226 23.24 -10.05 3.95
N HIS A 227 22.99 -11.23 4.51
CA HIS A 227 23.70 -12.46 4.15
C HIS A 227 23.54 -12.79 2.64
N ILE A 228 22.31 -12.77 2.13
CA ILE A 228 22.01 -13.07 0.71
C ILE A 228 22.71 -12.07 -0.23
N LEU A 229 22.65 -10.77 0.09
CA LEU A 229 23.26 -9.71 -0.71
C LEU A 229 24.78 -9.90 -0.83
N HIS A 230 25.45 -10.11 0.30
CA HIS A 230 26.90 -10.36 0.36
C HIS A 230 27.32 -11.79 0.01
N GLY A 231 26.41 -12.65 -0.45
CA GLY A 231 26.73 -14.02 -0.87
C GLY A 231 27.12 -14.96 0.25
N VAL A 232 26.85 -14.60 1.51
CA VAL A 232 27.15 -15.40 2.70
C VAL A 232 26.06 -16.45 2.91
N ARG A 233 26.48 -17.68 3.24
CA ARG A 233 25.58 -18.81 3.49
C ARG A 233 24.60 -18.49 4.64
N TRP A 234 23.30 -18.57 4.36
CA TRP A 234 22.23 -18.45 5.36
C TRP A 234 21.61 -19.82 5.62
N GLN A 235 21.91 -20.41 6.78
CA GLN A 235 21.35 -21.69 7.22
C GLN A 235 20.76 -21.53 8.62
N MET A 236 19.44 -21.76 8.73
CA MET A 236 18.68 -21.65 9.96
C MET A 236 17.70 -22.83 10.02
N ASP A 237 17.45 -23.36 11.21
CA ASP A 237 16.30 -24.23 11.42
C ASP A 237 15.03 -23.36 11.37
N THR A 238 14.18 -23.61 10.38
CA THR A 238 12.95 -22.82 10.19
C THR A 238 11.90 -23.08 11.27
N ALA A 239 11.85 -24.29 11.83
CA ALA A 239 10.87 -24.65 12.85
C ALA A 239 11.24 -24.06 14.22
N GLU A 240 12.52 -24.11 14.59
CA GLU A 240 13.04 -23.47 15.81
C GLU A 240 12.84 -21.95 15.74
N LEU A 241 13.19 -21.34 14.60
CA LEU A 241 13.05 -19.90 14.35
C LEU A 241 11.58 -19.45 14.41
N GLU A 242 10.65 -20.20 13.81
CA GLU A 242 9.21 -19.92 13.92
C GLU A 242 8.69 -20.08 15.36
N ALA A 243 9.12 -21.11 16.09
CA ALA A 243 8.73 -21.31 17.48
C ALA A 243 9.19 -20.13 18.36
N LEU A 244 10.41 -19.64 18.12
CA LEU A 244 11.00 -18.52 18.85
C LEU A 244 10.31 -17.18 18.55
N LEU A 245 9.98 -16.90 17.27
CA LEU A 245 9.21 -15.71 16.89
C LEU A 245 7.81 -15.72 17.52
N ARG A 246 7.13 -16.89 17.53
CA ARG A 246 5.83 -17.07 18.20
C ARG A 246 5.94 -16.85 19.71
N ALA A 247 7.04 -17.26 20.34
CA ALA A 247 7.30 -17.00 21.76
C ALA A 247 7.57 -15.51 22.05
N ALA A 248 8.36 -14.84 21.20
CA ALA A 248 8.64 -13.41 21.32
C ALA A 248 7.37 -12.54 21.20
N GLU A 249 6.47 -12.86 20.27
CA GLU A 249 5.19 -12.16 20.14
C GLU A 249 4.25 -12.41 21.34
N LYS A 250 4.25 -13.61 21.93
CA LYS A 250 3.47 -13.92 23.16
C LYS A 250 4.02 -13.21 24.40
N THR A 251 5.34 -13.08 24.52
CA THR A 251 6.01 -12.46 25.67
C THR A 251 6.07 -10.93 25.60
N THR A 252 5.67 -10.32 24.47
CA THR A 252 5.60 -8.86 24.31
C THR A 252 4.56 -8.25 25.26
N PRO A 253 4.94 -7.41 26.24
CA PRO A 253 4.02 -6.82 27.21
C PRO A 253 2.90 -6.04 26.55
N SER A 254 1.70 -6.08 27.16
CA SER A 254 0.57 -5.23 26.79
C SER A 254 0.91 -3.73 26.86
N THR A 255 1.91 -3.34 27.65
CA THR A 255 2.48 -1.98 27.73
C THR A 255 3.38 -1.63 26.55
N SER A 256 4.07 -2.60 25.93
CA SER A 256 4.82 -2.45 24.67
C SER A 256 3.86 -2.39 23.47
N ARG A 257 2.74 -3.13 23.54
CA ARG A 257 1.52 -2.93 22.72
C ARG A 257 0.76 -1.65 23.10
N ARG A 258 1.49 -0.56 23.37
CA ARG A 258 1.00 0.69 23.96
C ARG A 258 -0.17 1.23 23.15
N LYS A 259 -1.39 1.15 23.71
CA LYS A 259 -2.65 1.64 23.11
C LYS A 259 -2.57 3.16 22.88
N LYS A 260 -1.96 3.59 21.77
CA LYS A 260 -1.97 4.97 21.28
C LYS A 260 -3.33 5.29 20.65
N ARG A 261 -4.39 5.28 21.47
CA ARG A 261 -5.64 5.96 21.11
C ARG A 261 -5.33 7.45 20.93
N LEU A 262 -6.03 8.13 20.01
CA LEU A 262 -5.91 9.57 19.88
C LEU A 262 -6.31 10.22 21.21
N LYS A 263 -5.41 11.02 21.77
CA LYS A 263 -5.64 11.74 23.02
C LYS A 263 -6.16 13.13 22.69
N LEU A 264 -7.48 13.31 22.61
CA LEU A 264 -8.05 14.55 22.07
C LEU A 264 -7.72 15.79 22.92
N ASP A 265 -7.36 15.62 24.19
CA ASP A 265 -6.77 16.65 25.06
C ASP A 265 -5.42 17.21 24.55
N GLN A 266 -4.73 16.47 23.69
CA GLN A 266 -3.42 16.85 23.16
C GLN A 266 -3.57 17.66 21.85
N PRO A 267 -2.96 18.87 21.75
CA PRO A 267 -3.02 19.77 20.59
C PRO A 267 -2.92 19.08 19.21
N ARG A 268 -1.91 18.22 19.02
CA ARG A 268 -1.71 17.49 17.76
C ARG A 268 -2.84 16.50 17.48
N ASP A 269 -3.24 15.71 18.46
CA ASP A 269 -4.18 14.61 18.26
C ASP A 269 -5.60 15.16 18.02
N ALA A 270 -5.96 16.29 18.65
CA ALA A 270 -7.16 17.06 18.31
C ALA A 270 -7.16 17.51 16.84
N ALA A 271 -6.07 18.10 16.36
CA ALA A 271 -5.94 18.55 14.97
C ALA A 271 -5.97 17.39 13.96
N VAL A 272 -5.32 16.26 14.29
CA VAL A 272 -5.38 15.04 13.47
C VAL A 272 -6.80 14.48 13.42
N TYR A 273 -7.50 14.44 14.55
CA TYR A 273 -8.86 13.92 14.61
C TYR A 273 -9.85 14.78 13.83
N SER A 274 -9.82 16.09 14.05
CA SER A 274 -10.64 17.06 13.32
C SER A 274 -10.36 17.07 11.82
N CYS A 275 -9.09 16.95 11.41
CA CYS A 275 -8.70 16.78 10.02
C CYS A 275 -9.25 15.47 9.42
N LEU A 276 -9.26 14.37 10.19
CA LEU A 276 -9.75 13.06 9.74
C LEU A 276 -11.26 13.10 9.52
N THR A 277 -12.05 13.57 10.50
CA THR A 277 -13.51 13.65 10.37
C THR A 277 -13.92 14.64 9.29
N THR A 278 -13.26 15.81 9.21
CA THR A 278 -13.49 16.78 8.12
C THR A 278 -13.20 16.17 6.75
N THR A 279 -12.01 15.57 6.54
CA THR A 279 -11.67 14.96 5.24
C THR A 279 -12.64 13.85 4.86
N PHE A 280 -13.09 13.05 5.84
CA PHE A 280 -14.02 11.95 5.64
C PHE A 280 -15.42 12.45 5.26
N TYR A 281 -16.08 13.26 6.09
CA TYR A 281 -17.46 13.69 5.81
C TYR A 281 -17.54 14.74 4.68
N ALA A 282 -16.46 15.46 4.37
CA ALA A 282 -16.37 16.32 3.18
C ALA A 282 -16.10 15.54 1.88
N ALA A 283 -15.84 14.24 1.92
CA ALA A 283 -15.32 13.43 0.79
C ALA A 283 -14.05 14.03 0.13
N GLY A 284 -13.29 14.80 0.90
CA GLY A 284 -12.12 15.54 0.45
C GLY A 284 -10.91 14.64 0.18
N ARG A 285 -9.91 15.20 -0.49
CA ARG A 285 -8.59 14.58 -0.60
C ARG A 285 -7.76 15.05 0.59
N LEU A 286 -7.04 14.14 1.26
CA LEU A 286 -6.20 14.48 2.41
C LEU A 286 -5.20 15.63 2.14
N GLY A 287 -4.73 15.78 0.90
CA GLY A 287 -3.83 16.87 0.50
C GLY A 287 -4.49 18.26 0.38
N GLU A 288 -5.83 18.35 0.39
CA GLU A 288 -6.57 19.62 0.44
C GLU A 288 -6.61 20.18 1.88
N PHE A 289 -6.36 19.32 2.88
CA PHE A 289 -6.41 19.62 4.33
C PHE A 289 -5.07 19.44 5.06
N THR A 290 -3.98 19.14 4.34
CA THR A 290 -2.64 18.95 4.93
C THR A 290 -1.54 19.48 4.03
N VAL A 291 -0.47 19.99 4.64
CA VAL A 291 0.74 20.46 3.91
C VAL A 291 1.73 19.31 3.68
N PRO A 292 2.61 19.37 2.65
CA PRO A 292 3.62 18.33 2.43
C PRO A 292 4.74 18.35 3.50
N ASN A 293 5.10 19.53 4.01
CA ASN A 293 6.10 19.72 5.07
C ASN A 293 5.79 20.98 5.90
N LEU A 294 6.55 21.23 6.96
CA LEU A 294 6.27 22.29 7.95
C LEU A 294 6.44 23.72 7.41
N THR A 295 7.21 23.92 6.35
CA THR A 295 7.49 25.24 5.74
C THR A 295 6.70 25.47 4.45
N ALA A 296 5.88 24.50 4.03
CA ALA A 296 5.11 24.56 2.79
C ALA A 296 3.73 25.21 2.92
N PHE A 297 3.35 25.70 4.10
CA PHE A 297 2.10 26.44 4.23
C PHE A 297 2.17 27.74 3.43
N ASN A 298 1.11 27.97 2.64
CA ASN A 298 0.87 29.17 1.87
C ASN A 298 -0.63 29.48 1.94
N ARG A 299 -0.98 30.71 2.30
CA ARG A 299 -2.35 31.19 2.54
C ARG A 299 -3.27 31.20 1.31
N ASP A 300 -2.67 31.24 0.11
CA ASP A 300 -3.37 31.29 -1.17
C ASP A 300 -3.54 29.89 -1.78
N LEU A 301 -2.95 28.86 -1.16
CA LEU A 301 -2.95 27.47 -1.65
C LEU A 301 -3.58 26.47 -0.68
N HIS A 302 -3.72 26.82 0.60
CA HIS A 302 -4.18 25.91 1.65
C HIS A 302 -5.30 26.56 2.47
N VAL A 303 -6.24 25.72 2.91
CA VAL A 303 -7.39 26.12 3.72
C VAL A 303 -7.00 26.67 5.09
N LYS A 304 -7.66 27.76 5.47
CA LYS A 304 -7.46 28.56 6.69
C LYS A 304 -8.75 28.61 7.52
N PRO A 305 -8.72 28.97 8.81
CA PRO A 305 -9.94 29.22 9.57
C PRO A 305 -10.84 30.30 8.95
N SER A 306 -10.28 31.32 8.28
CA SER A 306 -11.05 32.33 7.54
C SER A 306 -11.83 31.78 6.35
N ASP A 307 -11.48 30.60 5.85
CA ASP A 307 -12.08 29.97 4.68
C ASP A 307 -13.25 29.04 5.07
N VAL A 308 -13.59 28.99 6.36
CA VAL A 308 -14.67 28.16 6.91
C VAL A 308 -15.90 29.02 7.21
N ARG A 309 -17.05 28.61 6.71
CA ARG A 309 -18.33 29.28 6.91
C ARG A 309 -19.45 28.28 7.21
N ILE A 310 -20.53 28.75 7.81
CA ILE A 310 -21.77 27.96 7.98
C ILE A 310 -22.78 28.48 6.96
N GLU A 311 -23.36 27.56 6.19
CA GLU A 311 -24.49 27.82 5.30
C GLU A 311 -25.73 27.09 5.82
N GLN A 312 -26.90 27.69 5.63
CA GLN A 312 -28.20 27.09 5.96
C GLN A 312 -29.06 27.01 4.71
N ASP A 313 -29.74 25.88 4.54
CA ASP A 313 -30.75 25.74 3.49
C ASP A 313 -32.09 26.38 3.90
N ARG A 314 -33.05 26.37 2.98
CA ARG A 314 -34.42 26.89 3.20
C ARG A 314 -35.21 26.18 4.32
N ASN A 315 -34.72 25.04 4.79
CA ASN A 315 -35.33 24.22 5.83
C ASN A 315 -34.60 24.38 7.18
N GLY A 316 -33.61 25.28 7.28
CA GLY A 316 -32.78 25.48 8.47
C GLY A 316 -31.66 24.45 8.65
N LEU A 317 -31.44 23.56 7.69
CA LEU A 317 -30.38 22.55 7.77
C LEU A 317 -29.02 23.20 7.57
N SER A 318 -28.19 23.16 8.61
CA SER A 318 -26.86 23.77 8.62
C SER A 318 -25.79 22.85 8.06
N SER A 319 -24.88 23.41 7.26
CA SER A 319 -23.67 22.74 6.78
C SER A 319 -22.44 23.62 6.98
N THR A 320 -21.33 23.03 7.42
CA THR A 320 -20.03 23.70 7.48
C THR A 320 -19.35 23.53 6.13
N VAL A 321 -19.02 24.66 5.50
CA VAL A 321 -18.38 24.74 4.19
C VAL A 321 -16.95 25.24 4.33
N PHE A 322 -16.03 24.59 3.63
CA PHE A 322 -14.62 24.88 3.58
C PHE A 322 -14.28 25.28 2.14
N HIS A 323 -13.91 26.54 1.94
CA HIS A 323 -13.35 26.95 0.66
C HIS A 323 -11.90 26.46 0.56
N ILE A 324 -11.60 25.58 -0.39
CA ILE A 324 -10.23 25.12 -0.66
C ILE A 324 -9.65 26.04 -1.72
N PRO A 325 -8.67 26.93 -1.43
CA PRO A 325 -8.26 28.00 -2.35
C PRO A 325 -7.72 27.52 -3.70
N ARG A 326 -7.17 26.30 -3.75
CA ARG A 326 -6.70 25.68 -4.99
C ARG A 326 -6.79 24.16 -4.92
N THR A 327 -7.17 23.53 -6.01
CA THR A 327 -7.19 22.06 -6.14
C THR A 327 -6.42 21.62 -7.38
N LYS A 328 -6.31 20.30 -7.62
CA LYS A 328 -5.75 19.79 -8.89
C LYS A 328 -6.64 20.13 -10.10
N ALA A 329 -7.94 20.32 -9.88
CA ALA A 329 -8.93 20.52 -10.94
C ALA A 329 -9.35 21.99 -11.12
N SER A 330 -9.25 22.82 -10.07
CA SER A 330 -9.61 24.24 -10.10
C SER A 330 -8.46 25.12 -9.63
N ILE A 331 -8.12 26.12 -10.44
CA ILE A 331 -7.17 27.19 -10.08
C ILE A 331 -7.80 28.27 -9.18
N HIS A 332 -9.13 28.39 -9.18
CA HIS A 332 -9.91 29.35 -8.38
C HIS A 332 -10.49 28.72 -7.10
N GLY A 333 -10.03 27.51 -6.77
CA GLY A 333 -10.53 26.75 -5.63
C GLY A 333 -11.87 26.06 -5.91
N GLU A 334 -12.29 25.27 -4.92
CA GLU A 334 -13.58 24.58 -4.88
C GLU A 334 -14.03 24.49 -3.42
N ASP A 335 -15.34 24.60 -3.19
CA ASP A 335 -15.90 24.35 -1.87
C ASP A 335 -16.06 22.84 -1.60
N VAL A 336 -15.90 22.45 -0.35
CA VAL A 336 -16.36 21.16 0.19
C VAL A 336 -17.12 21.37 1.48
N SER A 337 -18.06 20.49 1.79
CA SER A 337 -18.90 20.64 2.97
C SER A 337 -19.26 19.33 3.65
N TRP A 338 -19.53 19.43 4.95
CA TRP A 338 -20.21 18.40 5.73
C TRP A 338 -21.30 19.03 6.60
N SER A 339 -22.25 18.21 7.01
CA SER A 339 -23.28 18.56 8.00
C SER A 339 -23.02 17.74 9.28
N LYS A 340 -23.52 18.21 10.42
CA LYS A 340 -23.40 17.54 11.73
C LYS A 340 -23.73 16.05 11.65
N GLN A 341 -23.01 15.21 12.41
CA GLN A 341 -23.25 13.76 12.48
C GLN A 341 -23.60 13.32 13.90
N SER A 342 -24.05 12.08 14.07
CA SER A 342 -24.31 11.47 15.38
C SER A 342 -23.09 10.70 15.90
N GLY A 343 -22.95 10.68 17.23
CA GLY A 343 -21.92 9.91 17.93
C GLY A 343 -20.52 10.52 17.89
N ASP A 344 -19.53 9.73 18.33
CA ASP A 344 -18.16 10.20 18.57
C ASP A 344 -17.50 10.84 17.34
N THR A 345 -17.84 10.41 16.12
CA THR A 345 -17.22 10.87 14.87
C THR A 345 -17.77 12.18 14.32
N ASP A 346 -18.63 12.89 15.07
CA ASP A 346 -19.19 14.18 14.64
C ASP A 346 -18.11 15.19 14.22
N PRO A 347 -18.05 15.58 12.93
CA PRO A 347 -17.05 16.54 12.46
C PRO A 347 -17.28 17.94 13.04
N GLU A 348 -18.50 18.28 13.46
CA GLU A 348 -18.81 19.56 14.11
C GLU A 348 -18.18 19.64 15.51
N ALA A 349 -18.48 18.67 16.38
CA ALA A 349 -17.83 18.55 17.68
C ALA A 349 -16.30 18.45 17.55
N ALA A 350 -15.79 17.68 16.59
CA ALA A 350 -14.35 17.54 16.37
C ALA A 350 -13.67 18.85 15.93
N LEU A 351 -14.30 19.63 15.03
CA LEU A 351 -13.79 20.94 14.61
C LEU A 351 -13.87 21.97 15.75
N ALA A 352 -15.01 22.07 16.43
CA ALA A 352 -15.15 22.96 17.58
C ALA A 352 -14.12 22.67 18.68
N HIS A 353 -13.84 21.39 18.95
CA HIS A 353 -12.84 20.96 19.91
C HIS A 353 -11.40 21.34 19.50
N HIS A 354 -11.04 21.11 18.23
CA HIS A 354 -9.77 21.54 17.67
C HIS A 354 -9.58 23.06 17.76
N MET A 355 -10.59 23.83 17.36
CA MET A 355 -10.56 25.30 17.41
C MET A 355 -10.44 25.81 18.86
N LYS A 356 -11.10 25.16 19.83
CA LYS A 356 -11.01 25.49 21.27
C LYS A 356 -9.62 25.24 21.86
N ILE A 357 -8.99 24.09 21.57
CA ILE A 357 -7.68 23.71 22.11
C ILE A 357 -6.55 24.45 21.41
N ASN A 358 -6.54 24.44 20.08
CA ASN A 358 -5.40 24.96 19.31
C ASN A 358 -5.50 26.46 19.03
N LYS A 359 -6.71 27.00 18.81
CA LYS A 359 -6.93 28.40 18.42
C LYS A 359 -6.01 28.84 17.26
N PRO A 360 -6.02 28.14 16.11
CA PRO A 360 -5.18 28.50 14.97
C PRO A 360 -5.45 29.95 14.50
N PRO A 361 -4.43 30.70 14.05
CA PRO A 361 -4.63 32.06 13.52
C PRO A 361 -5.59 32.05 12.33
N ALA A 362 -6.38 33.10 12.17
CA ALA A 362 -7.40 33.21 11.12
C ALA A 362 -6.83 33.02 9.71
N ASP A 363 -5.60 33.48 9.47
CA ASP A 363 -4.85 33.37 8.22
C ASP A 363 -3.83 32.20 8.19
N GLY A 364 -3.78 31.40 9.26
CA GLY A 364 -2.94 30.20 9.37
C GLY A 364 -3.60 28.96 8.78
N HIS A 365 -2.86 27.85 8.67
CA HIS A 365 -3.44 26.58 8.20
C HIS A 365 -4.52 26.08 9.17
N LEU A 366 -5.69 25.69 8.66
CA LEU A 366 -6.87 25.28 9.45
C LEU A 366 -6.53 24.28 10.57
N PHE A 367 -5.86 23.18 10.23
CA PHE A 367 -5.45 22.16 11.21
C PHE A 367 -4.09 22.43 11.86
N SER A 368 -3.71 23.70 12.07
CA SER A 368 -2.49 24.02 12.83
C SER A 368 -2.66 23.65 14.30
N TYR A 369 -1.65 23.00 14.88
CA TYR A 369 -1.61 22.70 16.31
C TYR A 369 -0.47 23.42 17.02
N LEU A 370 -0.67 23.71 18.30
CA LEU A 370 0.36 24.35 19.13
C LEU A 370 1.41 23.31 19.56
N LYS A 371 2.69 23.65 19.39
CA LYS A 371 3.82 22.88 19.93
C LYS A 371 4.93 23.82 20.36
N ASN A 372 5.34 23.76 21.63
CA ASN A 372 6.37 24.63 22.21
C ASN A 372 6.09 26.13 21.91
N SER A 373 4.86 26.56 22.18
CA SER A 373 4.35 27.92 21.93
C SER A 373 4.44 28.41 20.47
N ARG A 374 4.61 27.51 19.48
CA ARG A 374 4.57 27.82 18.05
C ARG A 374 3.51 27.01 17.35
N PHE A 375 2.79 27.64 16.43
CA PHE A 375 1.87 26.95 15.53
C PHE A 375 2.65 26.10 14.52
N ARG A 376 2.16 24.88 14.27
CA ARG A 376 2.66 23.99 13.22
C ARG A 376 1.50 23.55 12.34
N PRO A 377 1.56 23.77 11.01
CA PRO A 377 0.57 23.22 10.10
C PRO A 377 0.64 21.69 10.12
N LEU A 378 -0.52 21.04 9.99
CA LEU A 378 -0.59 19.59 9.99
C LEU A 378 -0.04 19.03 8.67
N THR A 379 1.08 18.32 8.76
CA THR A 379 1.68 17.68 7.58
C THR A 379 1.00 16.35 7.27
N LYS A 380 0.92 16.00 5.98
CA LYS A 380 0.39 14.70 5.52
C LYS A 380 1.11 13.52 6.19
N THR A 381 2.43 13.63 6.37
CA THR A 381 3.26 12.63 7.05
C THR A 381 2.88 12.48 8.53
N GLU A 382 2.69 13.58 9.25
CA GLU A 382 2.32 13.53 10.67
C GLU A 382 0.89 12.99 10.86
N PHE A 383 -0.04 13.37 9.98
CA PHE A 383 -1.38 12.81 9.94
C PHE A 383 -1.35 11.29 9.75
N ILE A 384 -0.71 10.80 8.67
CA ILE A 384 -0.66 9.36 8.35
C ILE A 384 0.04 8.59 9.49
N ARG A 385 1.14 9.12 10.02
CA ARG A 385 1.87 8.51 11.14
C ARG A 385 1.00 8.36 12.38
N THR A 386 0.20 9.37 12.71
CA THR A 386 -0.66 9.41 13.90
C THR A 386 -1.87 8.50 13.74
N VAL A 387 -2.59 8.59 12.61
CA VAL A 387 -3.73 7.70 12.31
C VAL A 387 -3.30 6.24 12.22
N ALA A 388 -2.15 5.93 11.58
CA ALA A 388 -1.63 4.57 11.53
C ALA A 388 -1.20 4.03 12.90
N ALA A 389 -0.72 4.88 13.80
CA ALA A 389 -0.45 4.49 15.19
C ALA A 389 -1.74 4.18 15.96
N ALA A 390 -2.80 4.96 15.74
CA ALA A 390 -4.12 4.73 16.33
C ALA A 390 -4.79 3.45 15.80
N ALA A 391 -4.75 3.21 14.49
CA ALA A 391 -5.28 1.99 13.86
C ALA A 391 -4.61 0.73 14.44
N ARG A 392 -3.27 0.65 14.44
CA ARG A 392 -2.53 -0.47 15.05
C ARG A 392 -2.87 -0.67 16.53
N SER A 393 -3.07 0.43 17.26
CA SER A 393 -3.45 0.40 18.69
C SER A 393 -4.87 -0.11 18.94
N ALA A 394 -5.71 -0.12 17.92
CA ALA A 394 -7.06 -0.67 17.91
C ALA A 394 -7.14 -2.08 17.27
N GLY A 395 -6.01 -2.68 16.88
CA GLY A 395 -5.98 -3.95 16.16
C GLY A 395 -6.41 -3.86 14.69
N LEU A 396 -6.34 -2.67 14.09
CA LEU A 396 -6.75 -2.41 12.70
C LEU A 396 -5.55 -2.13 11.80
N ASP A 397 -5.62 -2.63 10.56
CA ASP A 397 -4.61 -2.35 9.54
C ASP A 397 -4.63 -0.86 9.11
N PRO A 398 -3.47 -0.17 9.15
CA PRO A 398 -3.36 1.19 8.67
C PRO A 398 -3.68 1.31 7.17
N ARG A 399 -4.72 2.08 6.84
CA ARG A 399 -5.05 2.42 5.45
C ARG A 399 -4.24 3.64 5.00
N GLN A 400 -3.88 3.66 3.72
CA GLN A 400 -3.27 4.85 3.10
C GLN A 400 -4.26 6.02 3.08
N GLY A 401 -3.77 7.27 3.04
CA GLY A 401 -4.61 8.47 3.07
C GLY A 401 -5.66 8.56 1.95
N HIS A 402 -5.50 7.84 0.85
CA HIS A 402 -6.54 7.73 -0.18
C HIS A 402 -7.79 6.98 0.31
N GLY A 403 -7.62 5.99 1.18
CA GLY A 403 -8.69 5.16 1.72
C GLY A 403 -9.74 5.91 2.54
N ILE A 404 -9.44 7.13 3.01
CA ILE A 404 -10.41 8.02 3.68
C ILE A 404 -11.53 8.40 2.70
N ARG A 405 -11.18 8.81 1.48
CA ARG A 405 -12.15 9.20 0.45
C ARG A 405 -12.92 7.99 -0.09
N ILE A 406 -12.27 6.82 -0.19
CA ILE A 406 -12.95 5.55 -0.54
C ILE A 406 -13.98 5.18 0.54
N GLY A 407 -13.59 5.24 1.82
CA GLY A 407 -14.48 4.98 2.94
C GLY A 407 -15.64 5.96 3.03
N SER A 408 -15.40 7.25 2.72
CA SER A 408 -16.44 8.27 2.62
C SER A 408 -17.48 7.93 1.54
N THR A 409 -17.03 7.59 0.32
CA THR A 409 -17.93 7.15 -0.75
C THR A 409 -18.78 5.97 -0.30
N LEU A 410 -18.17 4.93 0.29
CA LEU A 410 -18.88 3.75 0.77
C LEU A 410 -19.91 4.09 1.85
N GLU A 411 -19.54 4.92 2.83
CA GLU A 411 -20.42 5.35 3.93
C GLU A 411 -21.67 6.08 3.41
N TYR A 412 -21.50 7.05 2.50
CA TYR A 412 -22.64 7.79 1.94
C TYR A 412 -23.53 6.91 1.06
N LEU A 413 -22.97 5.99 0.28
CA LEU A 413 -23.74 5.03 -0.51
C LEU A 413 -24.52 4.03 0.36
N LEU A 414 -23.92 3.55 1.46
CA LEU A 414 -24.62 2.68 2.43
C LEU A 414 -25.75 3.41 3.17
N ARG A 415 -25.72 4.75 3.23
CA ARG A 415 -26.82 5.60 3.71
C ARG A 415 -27.87 5.90 2.64
N GLY A 416 -27.79 5.27 1.46
CA GLY A 416 -28.73 5.48 0.36
C GLY A 416 -28.52 6.77 -0.43
N THR A 417 -27.35 7.43 -0.31
CA THR A 417 -27.04 8.60 -1.15
C THR A 417 -26.98 8.17 -2.62
N PRO A 418 -27.73 8.80 -3.55
CA PRO A 418 -27.68 8.44 -4.96
C PRO A 418 -26.29 8.63 -5.57
N PHE A 419 -25.92 7.81 -6.56
CA PHE A 419 -24.61 7.88 -7.20
C PHE A 419 -24.27 9.27 -7.75
N GLU A 420 -25.22 9.95 -8.41
CA GLU A 420 -25.00 11.32 -8.92
C GLU A 420 -24.81 12.35 -7.79
N VAL A 421 -25.53 12.20 -6.68
CA VAL A 421 -25.35 13.07 -5.49
C VAL A 421 -23.97 12.84 -4.87
N MET A 422 -23.50 11.58 -4.82
CA MET A 422 -22.15 11.26 -4.35
C MET A 422 -21.07 11.76 -5.32
N LYS A 423 -21.32 11.71 -6.63
CA LYS A 423 -20.45 12.23 -7.69
C LYS A 423 -20.23 13.74 -7.55
N VAL A 424 -21.32 14.49 -7.30
CA VAL A 424 -21.28 15.91 -6.92
C VAL A 424 -20.52 16.11 -5.61
N LYS A 425 -20.89 15.40 -4.54
CA LYS A 425 -20.31 15.58 -3.20
C LYS A 425 -18.79 15.39 -3.16
N GLY A 426 -18.27 14.40 -3.89
CA GLY A 426 -16.82 14.20 -3.99
C GLY A 426 -16.14 15.01 -5.08
N ARG A 427 -16.86 15.80 -5.89
CA ARG A 427 -16.32 16.56 -7.03
C ARG A 427 -15.61 15.63 -8.04
N TRP A 428 -16.37 14.69 -8.59
CA TRP A 428 -15.93 13.81 -9.69
C TRP A 428 -16.54 14.26 -11.02
N ALA A 429 -15.69 14.68 -11.96
CA ALA A 429 -16.12 15.06 -13.32
C ALA A 429 -16.52 13.85 -14.21
N SER A 430 -16.19 12.63 -13.80
CA SER A 430 -16.45 11.39 -14.54
C SER A 430 -16.70 10.21 -13.60
N ASP A 431 -17.05 9.06 -14.16
CA ASP A 431 -17.39 7.85 -13.41
C ASP A 431 -16.15 7.14 -12.79
N ALA A 432 -15.03 7.85 -12.67
CA ALA A 432 -13.85 7.43 -11.91
C ALA A 432 -14.16 7.10 -10.44
N PHE A 433 -15.32 7.51 -9.90
CA PHE A 433 -15.78 7.08 -8.58
C PHE A 433 -16.19 5.60 -8.53
N LEU A 434 -16.54 4.98 -9.67
CA LEU A 434 -16.91 3.55 -9.73
C LEU A 434 -15.77 2.64 -9.26
N VAL A 435 -14.52 3.06 -9.45
CA VAL A 435 -13.30 2.36 -8.97
C VAL A 435 -13.24 2.28 -7.43
N TYR A 436 -14.03 3.11 -6.72
CA TYR A 436 -14.12 3.10 -5.26
C TYR A 436 -15.30 2.28 -4.73
N LEU A 437 -16.12 1.70 -5.60
CA LEU A 437 -17.19 0.81 -5.19
C LEU A 437 -16.61 -0.50 -4.69
N THR A 438 -16.76 -0.70 -3.39
CA THR A 438 -16.43 -1.94 -2.69
C THR A 438 -17.70 -2.42 -2.00
N LYS A 439 -17.85 -3.73 -1.82
CA LYS A 439 -19.08 -4.34 -1.27
C LYS A 439 -20.36 -4.09 -2.08
N HIS A 440 -20.30 -4.26 -3.41
CA HIS A 440 -21.45 -4.13 -4.33
C HIS A 440 -22.75 -4.77 -3.80
N ALA A 441 -22.69 -5.99 -3.26
CA ALA A 441 -23.85 -6.67 -2.68
C ALA A 441 -24.51 -5.91 -1.51
N GLN A 442 -23.76 -5.17 -0.68
CA GLN A 442 -24.32 -4.39 0.43
C GLN A 442 -24.93 -3.06 -0.06
N ILE A 443 -24.30 -2.41 -1.04
CA ILE A 443 -24.82 -1.18 -1.66
C ILE A 443 -26.10 -1.48 -2.45
N LEU A 444 -26.14 -2.61 -3.15
CA LEU A 444 -27.29 -3.03 -3.97
C LEU A 444 -28.36 -3.79 -3.20
N ALA A 445 -28.09 -4.27 -1.98
CA ALA A 445 -29.03 -5.07 -1.19
C ALA A 445 -30.44 -4.45 -1.07
N PRO A 446 -30.62 -3.13 -0.81
CA PRO A 446 -31.95 -2.52 -0.75
C PRO A 446 -32.75 -2.70 -2.05
N TYR A 447 -32.07 -2.64 -3.20
CA TYR A 447 -32.66 -2.71 -4.55
C TYR A 447 -32.92 -4.15 -5.04
N MET A 448 -32.44 -5.16 -4.30
CA MET A 448 -32.54 -6.57 -4.66
C MET A 448 -33.53 -7.36 -3.78
N GLN A 449 -34.33 -6.67 -2.96
CA GLN A 449 -35.32 -7.31 -2.08
C GLN A 449 -36.60 -7.67 -2.85
N ALA A 450 -37.25 -8.76 -2.43
CA ALA A 450 -38.42 -9.32 -3.12
C ALA A 450 -39.75 -8.54 -2.93
N VAL A 451 -39.78 -7.52 -2.07
CA VAL A 451 -41.01 -6.75 -1.74
C VAL A 451 -40.81 -5.27 -2.10
N PRO A 452 -41.32 -4.80 -3.25
CA PRO A 452 -41.05 -3.45 -3.76
C PRO A 452 -41.72 -2.30 -3.00
N GLU A 453 -42.80 -2.53 -2.25
CA GLU A 453 -43.63 -1.45 -1.66
C GLU A 453 -42.90 -0.64 -0.58
N VAL A 454 -42.05 -1.30 0.23
CA VAL A 454 -41.14 -0.64 1.17
C VAL A 454 -40.06 0.15 0.42
N HIS A 455 -39.75 -0.26 -0.81
CA HIS A 455 -38.72 0.33 -1.66
C HIS A 455 -39.25 1.47 -2.54
N GLU A 456 -40.55 1.54 -2.82
CA GLU A 456 -41.14 2.52 -3.73
C GLU A 456 -40.97 3.97 -3.22
N ASN A 457 -41.20 4.20 -1.92
CA ASN A 457 -40.92 5.51 -1.29
C ASN A 457 -39.42 5.86 -1.35
N PHE A 458 -38.52 4.87 -1.20
CA PHE A 458 -37.08 5.09 -1.28
C PHE A 458 -36.61 5.41 -2.71
N VAL A 459 -37.07 4.64 -3.70
CA VAL A 459 -36.76 4.86 -5.13
C VAL A 459 -37.33 6.18 -5.63
N ARG A 460 -38.58 6.52 -5.25
CA ARG A 460 -39.22 7.80 -5.65
C ARG A 460 -38.47 9.03 -5.11
N ILE A 461 -37.75 8.90 -3.99
CA ILE A 461 -36.94 9.96 -3.39
C ILE A 461 -35.50 9.98 -3.92
N THR A 462 -34.93 8.81 -4.23
CA THR A 462 -33.48 8.67 -4.54
C THR A 462 -33.14 8.62 -6.03
N MET A 463 -34.06 8.22 -6.90
CA MET A 463 -33.80 8.10 -8.34
C MET A 463 -34.41 9.26 -9.13
N PRO A 464 -33.65 9.90 -10.06
CA PRO A 464 -34.23 10.89 -10.97
C PRO A 464 -35.38 10.27 -11.76
N GLN A 465 -36.52 10.96 -11.80
CA GLN A 465 -37.62 10.61 -12.70
C GLN A 465 -37.12 10.72 -14.15
N ILE A 466 -36.90 9.57 -14.81
CA ILE A 466 -36.48 9.52 -16.21
C ILE A 466 -37.64 10.04 -17.06
N ARG A 467 -37.57 11.33 -17.43
CA ARG A 467 -38.41 11.88 -18.50
C ARG A 467 -38.00 11.20 -19.80
N ARG A 468 -38.92 10.44 -20.38
CA ARG A 468 -38.80 9.91 -21.75
C ARG A 468 -38.96 11.02 -22.77
#